data_AF-A0A957IUD0-F1
#
_entry.id   AF-A0A957IUD0-F1
#
_cell.length_a   1.000
_cell.length_b   1.000
_cell.length_c   1.000
_cell.angle_alpha   90.00
_cell.angle_beta   90.00
_cell.angle_gamma   90.00
#
_symmetry.space_group_name_H-M   'P 1'
#
loop_
_entity.id
_entity.type
_entity.pdbx_description
1 polymer ?
#
loop_
_entity_poly.entity_id
_entity_poly.type
_entity_poly.pdbx_seq_one_letter_code
_entity_poly.pdbx_strand_id
1 'polypeptide(L)'
;MTYSEFDTQFFRLTLELDKHIDGYIDAYGGPADLKTAVSAAPKRPPAKLRDDADQLEVLLPQDDPARLAYLTAVLRAMRCSIQIIAGEKVAYLDEVAQIYDIAPAMVDESEFEREHKELDLLLPGRGTIPERMEARRQRYNLPTDKVLPLLELTRNETRRRTVAYLQNQFGSRYTLPENEDVEVTLTSDQPWGAYNWYKGNGRSHIEFNTDIPVSALNVLGTFAHEGYPGHHTEGALKEKYLLRQRGYAEQAVALLHSPSAVIAEGIATTAVDIIFPNDTQYDWLVEVLLPAAGMKTEETADDMRRLAAAHKYGRHVSGNAAILYHTGQLTADQAVAYIQTYGLSARPRAVQSFRFLTHPLFRSYTFTYTQGRALLLQAAAKHNNLPELFGRLLTEQILPSQLATP
;
A
#
# COMPACT_ATOMS: atom_id res chain seq x y z
N MET A 1 -21.29 11.77 16.56
CA MET A 1 -20.50 10.85 17.40
C MET A 1 -19.91 11.70 18.52
N THR A 2 -20.03 11.28 19.78
CA THR A 2 -19.37 11.95 20.91
C THR A 2 -17.99 11.32 21.09
N TYR A 3 -16.95 12.13 21.09
CA TYR A 3 -15.56 11.67 21.26
C TYR A 3 -15.16 11.72 22.74
N SER A 4 -14.48 10.68 23.19
CA SER A 4 -13.88 10.60 24.52
C SER A 4 -12.65 11.51 24.64
N GLU A 5 -12.10 11.60 25.85
CA GLU A 5 -10.83 12.29 26.08
C GLU A 5 -9.69 11.64 25.27
N PHE A 6 -9.60 10.30 25.29
CA PHE A 6 -8.64 9.55 24.48
C PHE A 6 -8.75 9.91 23.00
N ASP A 7 -9.96 9.86 22.43
CA ASP A 7 -10.18 10.11 21.00
C ASP A 7 -9.70 11.52 20.60
N THR A 8 -10.05 12.52 21.41
CA THR A 8 -9.69 13.92 21.15
C THR A 8 -8.18 14.14 21.23
N GLN A 9 -7.50 13.51 22.20
CA GLN A 9 -6.05 13.58 22.33
C GLN A 9 -5.32 12.81 21.23
N PHE A 10 -5.84 11.64 20.83
CA PHE A 10 -5.32 10.86 19.70
C PHE A 10 -5.37 11.68 18.40
N PHE A 11 -6.52 12.27 18.07
CA PHE A 11 -6.65 13.12 16.88
C PHE A 11 -5.74 14.35 16.92
N ARG A 12 -5.58 14.97 18.09
CA ARG A 12 -4.68 16.10 18.22
C ARG A 12 -3.23 15.68 17.98
N LEU A 13 -2.78 14.58 18.56
CA LEU A 13 -1.41 14.09 18.40
C LEU A 13 -1.11 13.76 16.94
N THR A 14 -2.02 13.08 16.22
CA THR A 14 -1.84 12.78 14.79
C THR A 14 -1.73 14.05 13.96
N LEU A 15 -2.60 15.03 14.19
CA LEU A 15 -2.59 16.31 13.47
C LEU A 15 -1.34 17.14 13.76
N GLU A 16 -0.82 17.09 14.99
CA GLU A 16 0.43 17.78 15.32
C GLU A 16 1.65 17.07 14.71
N LEU A 17 1.64 15.75 14.61
CA LEU A 17 2.65 14.98 13.87
C LEU A 17 2.66 15.31 12.38
N ASP A 18 1.48 15.43 11.77
CA ASP A 18 1.31 15.83 10.37
C ASP A 18 1.91 17.21 10.06
N LYS A 19 1.85 18.13 11.04
CA LYS A 19 2.54 19.43 10.91
C LYS A 19 4.07 19.29 10.87
N HIS A 20 4.66 18.24 11.42
CA HIS A 20 6.12 18.00 11.38
C HIS A 20 6.55 17.13 10.21
N ILE A 21 5.72 16.18 9.82
CA ILE A 21 5.97 15.24 8.72
C ILE A 21 4.80 15.42 7.74
N ASP A 22 5.03 16.19 6.68
CA ASP A 22 4.02 16.41 5.65
C ASP A 22 3.57 15.08 5.05
N GLY A 23 2.25 14.83 5.04
CA GLY A 23 1.66 13.55 4.61
C GLY A 23 1.66 12.44 5.68
N TYR A 24 1.93 12.74 6.95
CA TYR A 24 1.83 11.74 8.03
C TYR A 24 0.43 11.12 8.11
N ILE A 25 -0.59 11.96 7.94
CA ILE A 25 -1.97 11.55 7.80
C ILE A 25 -2.33 11.43 6.32
N ASP A 26 -2.65 10.21 5.93
CA ASP A 26 -3.08 9.85 4.57
C ASP A 26 -4.55 10.24 4.33
N ALA A 27 -5.41 9.93 5.31
CA ALA A 27 -6.81 10.33 5.30
C ALA A 27 -7.28 10.74 6.70
N TYR A 28 -8.07 11.81 6.79
CA TYR A 28 -8.62 12.34 8.04
C TYR A 28 -10.14 12.50 7.99
N GLY A 29 -10.84 11.69 8.78
CA GLY A 29 -12.28 11.73 9.02
C GLY A 29 -12.68 12.14 10.45
N GLY A 30 -11.73 12.69 11.23
CA GLY A 30 -11.99 13.21 12.58
C GLY A 30 -12.67 14.60 12.59
N PRO A 31 -12.81 15.24 13.77
CA PRO A 31 -13.46 16.54 13.91
C PRO A 31 -12.80 17.66 13.09
N ALA A 32 -13.56 18.31 12.22
CA ALA A 32 -13.06 19.37 11.33
C ALA A 32 -12.65 20.65 12.08
N ASP A 33 -13.33 20.97 13.17
CA ASP A 33 -13.02 22.09 14.06
C ASP A 33 -11.67 21.86 14.77
N LEU A 34 -11.40 20.63 15.23
CA LEU A 34 -10.11 20.26 15.80
C LEU A 34 -8.98 20.36 14.77
N LYS A 35 -9.18 19.83 13.55
CA LYS A 35 -8.21 19.97 12.45
C LYS A 35 -7.91 21.43 12.16
N THR A 36 -8.93 22.27 12.06
CA THR A 36 -8.80 23.72 11.83
C THR A 36 -8.00 24.39 12.96
N ALA A 37 -8.35 24.10 14.22
CA ALA A 37 -7.69 24.68 15.38
C ALA A 37 -6.20 24.28 15.47
N VAL A 38 -5.88 22.99 15.25
CA VAL A 38 -4.48 22.50 15.28
C VAL A 38 -3.66 23.09 14.12
N SER A 39 -4.26 23.18 12.92
CA SER A 39 -3.59 23.73 11.74
C SER A 39 -3.27 25.22 11.89
N ALA A 40 -4.16 25.99 12.54
CA ALA A 40 -3.95 27.42 12.79
C ALA A 40 -2.94 27.69 13.92
N ALA A 41 -2.72 26.75 14.83
CA ALA A 41 -1.78 26.89 15.93
C ALA A 41 -0.32 26.67 15.47
N PRO A 42 0.68 27.30 16.13
CA PRO A 42 2.10 26.98 15.89
C PRO A 42 2.41 25.49 16.08
N LYS A 43 3.46 24.97 15.44
CA LYS A 43 3.90 23.58 15.65
C LYS A 43 4.30 23.38 17.11
N ARG A 44 3.75 22.35 17.77
CA ARG A 44 4.20 21.95 19.11
C ARG A 44 5.62 21.36 19.03
N PRO A 45 6.54 21.69 19.97
CA PRO A 45 7.90 21.13 19.94
C PRO A 45 7.89 19.62 20.23
N PRO A 46 8.85 18.83 19.71
CA PRO A 46 8.88 17.37 19.89
C PRO A 46 8.80 16.91 21.35
N ALA A 47 9.41 17.65 22.29
CA ALA A 47 9.31 17.34 23.71
C ALA A 47 7.86 17.35 24.22
N LYS A 48 7.02 18.26 23.73
CA LYS A 48 5.59 18.30 24.09
C LYS A 48 4.80 17.18 23.44
N LEU A 49 5.17 16.74 22.24
CA LEU A 49 4.55 15.58 21.60
C LEU A 49 4.87 14.28 22.36
N ARG A 50 6.04 14.19 23.01
CA ARG A 50 6.36 13.08 23.92
C ARG A 50 5.46 13.08 25.15
N ASP A 51 5.33 14.23 25.81
CA ASP A 51 4.41 14.40 26.94
C ASP A 51 2.98 13.97 26.53
N ASP A 52 2.52 14.40 25.35
CA ASP A 52 1.19 14.06 24.81
C ASP A 52 1.06 12.54 24.54
N ALA A 53 2.10 11.89 24.02
CA ALA A 53 2.13 10.44 23.79
C ALA A 53 2.14 9.64 25.09
N ASP A 54 2.89 10.09 26.11
CA ASP A 54 2.91 9.49 27.45
C ASP A 54 1.54 9.59 28.12
N GLN A 55 0.87 10.74 28.01
CA GLN A 55 -0.49 10.90 28.51
C GLN A 55 -1.48 9.99 27.78
N LEU A 56 -1.34 9.87 26.45
CA LEU A 56 -2.22 9.04 25.64
C LEU A 56 -2.10 7.55 25.99
N GLU A 57 -0.90 7.08 26.38
CA GLU A 57 -0.67 5.70 26.84
C GLU A 57 -1.53 5.35 28.08
N VAL A 58 -1.62 6.28 29.03
CA VAL A 58 -2.43 6.11 30.25
C VAL A 58 -3.93 6.08 29.92
N LEU A 59 -4.35 6.74 28.85
CA LEU A 59 -5.74 6.83 28.41
C LEU A 59 -6.16 5.71 27.44
N LEU A 60 -5.26 4.76 27.11
CA LEU A 60 -5.57 3.70 26.17
C LEU A 60 -6.81 2.90 26.60
N PRO A 61 -7.82 2.74 25.72
CA PRO A 61 -8.99 1.93 25.99
C PRO A 61 -8.61 0.48 26.32
N GLN A 62 -9.21 -0.07 27.39
CA GLN A 62 -8.93 -1.42 27.90
C GLN A 62 -10.08 -2.41 27.64
N ASP A 63 -11.12 -1.99 26.93
CA ASP A 63 -12.38 -2.72 26.73
C ASP A 63 -12.24 -3.88 25.73
N ASP A 64 -11.33 -3.77 24.76
CA ASP A 64 -11.02 -4.82 23.79
C ASP A 64 -9.50 -5.06 23.75
N PRO A 65 -9.01 -6.27 24.12
CA PRO A 65 -7.59 -6.59 24.08
C PRO A 65 -6.94 -6.44 22.68
N ALA A 66 -7.68 -6.70 21.60
CA ALA A 66 -7.17 -6.51 20.25
C ALA A 66 -7.01 -5.04 19.90
N ARG A 67 -7.98 -4.20 20.30
CA ARG A 67 -7.90 -2.74 20.16
C ARG A 67 -6.75 -2.16 20.97
N LEU A 68 -6.57 -2.62 22.21
CA LEU A 68 -5.47 -2.20 23.07
C LEU A 68 -4.12 -2.54 22.43
N ALA A 69 -3.93 -3.77 21.97
CA ALA A 69 -2.70 -4.19 21.29
C ALA A 69 -2.43 -3.33 20.04
N TYR A 70 -3.46 -3.09 19.22
CA TYR A 70 -3.37 -2.23 18.04
C TYR A 70 -2.92 -0.80 18.39
N LEU A 71 -3.61 -0.16 19.33
CA LEU A 71 -3.30 1.21 19.73
C LEU A 71 -1.93 1.34 20.39
N THR A 72 -1.50 0.32 21.13
CA THR A 72 -0.15 0.25 21.72
C THR A 72 0.93 0.27 20.63
N ALA A 73 0.74 -0.52 19.57
CA ALA A 73 1.67 -0.56 18.44
C ALA A 73 1.64 0.73 17.61
N VAL A 74 0.46 1.34 17.42
CA VAL A 74 0.34 2.67 16.79
C VAL A 74 1.05 3.74 17.61
N LEU A 75 0.90 3.74 18.94
CA LEU A 75 1.56 4.70 19.81
C LEU A 75 3.09 4.53 19.82
N ARG A 76 3.59 3.29 19.74
CA ARG A 76 5.02 3.01 19.53
C ARG A 76 5.52 3.63 18.22
N ALA A 77 4.77 3.52 17.14
CA ALA A 77 5.11 4.13 15.85
C ALA A 77 5.14 5.66 15.90
N MET A 78 4.17 6.27 16.60
CA MET A 78 4.15 7.70 16.88
C MET A 78 5.38 8.12 17.70
N ARG A 79 5.73 7.41 18.77
CA ARG A 79 6.92 7.67 19.59
C ARG A 79 8.20 7.64 18.75
N CYS A 80 8.38 6.64 17.89
CA CYS A 80 9.52 6.57 16.98
C CYS A 80 9.56 7.76 16.02
N SER A 81 8.40 8.14 15.44
CA SER A 81 8.30 9.34 14.60
C SER A 81 8.67 10.62 15.37
N ILE A 82 8.27 10.73 16.64
CA ILE A 82 8.63 11.86 17.52
C ILE A 82 10.14 11.90 17.80
N GLN A 83 10.81 10.76 17.95
CA GLN A 83 12.26 10.69 18.09
C GLN A 83 12.96 11.21 16.83
N ILE A 84 12.51 10.78 15.65
CA ILE A 84 13.07 11.19 14.36
C ILE A 84 12.94 12.72 14.16
N ILE A 85 11.77 13.30 14.39
CA ILE A 85 11.57 14.76 14.24
C ILE A 85 12.31 15.58 15.31
N ALA A 86 12.66 14.96 16.44
CA ALA A 86 13.54 15.57 17.45
C ALA A 86 15.02 15.53 17.07
N GLY A 87 15.38 14.91 15.95
CA GLY A 87 16.76 14.75 15.50
C GLY A 87 17.53 13.65 16.22
N GLU A 88 16.83 12.73 16.90
CA GLU A 88 17.48 11.59 17.54
C GLU A 88 17.88 10.54 16.51
N LYS A 89 19.01 9.87 16.77
CA LYS A 89 19.50 8.81 15.89
C LYS A 89 18.77 7.50 16.20
N VAL A 90 17.93 7.06 15.28
CA VAL A 90 17.33 5.72 15.28
C VAL A 90 18.03 4.89 14.20
N ALA A 91 18.43 3.65 14.52
CA ALA A 91 18.98 2.76 13.50
C ALA A 91 17.89 2.43 12.46
N TYR A 92 18.25 2.37 11.18
CA TYR A 92 17.25 2.30 10.11
C TYR A 92 16.30 1.09 10.22
N LEU A 93 16.82 -0.10 10.57
CA LEU A 93 15.98 -1.28 10.78
C LEU A 93 15.14 -1.20 12.06
N ASP A 94 15.65 -0.53 13.11
CA ASP A 94 14.88 -0.30 14.34
C ASP A 94 13.73 0.70 14.10
N GLU A 95 13.94 1.70 13.23
CA GLU A 95 12.86 2.59 12.76
C GLU A 95 11.78 1.77 12.08
N VAL A 96 12.15 0.91 11.12
CA VAL A 96 11.18 0.08 10.41
C VAL A 96 10.40 -0.82 11.38
N ALA A 97 11.09 -1.47 12.31
CA ALA A 97 10.46 -2.34 13.31
C ALA A 97 9.51 -1.58 14.23
N GLN A 98 9.91 -0.41 14.73
CA GLN A 98 9.08 0.36 15.64
C GLN A 98 7.85 0.96 14.96
N ILE A 99 8.02 1.52 13.76
CA ILE A 99 6.94 2.17 13.00
C ILE A 99 5.97 1.14 12.43
N TYR A 100 6.48 0.08 11.80
CA TYR A 100 5.68 -0.79 10.94
C TYR A 100 5.42 -2.18 11.54
N ASP A 101 5.97 -2.50 12.71
CA ASP A 101 5.78 -3.81 13.37
C ASP A 101 6.31 -4.99 12.52
N ILE A 102 7.36 -4.74 11.73
CA ILE A 102 7.99 -5.71 10.82
C ILE A 102 9.51 -5.65 10.90
N ALA A 103 10.17 -6.78 10.64
CA ALA A 103 11.63 -6.87 10.59
C ALA A 103 12.08 -7.29 9.18
N PRO A 104 12.24 -6.35 8.22
CA PRO A 104 12.67 -6.72 6.87
C PRO A 104 14.10 -7.25 6.87
N ALA A 105 14.34 -8.26 6.04
CA ALA A 105 15.66 -8.79 5.75
C ALA A 105 15.99 -8.60 4.26
N MET A 106 17.28 -8.56 3.94
CA MET A 106 17.70 -8.57 2.54
C MET A 106 17.37 -9.90 1.88
N VAL A 107 16.96 -9.84 0.62
CA VAL A 107 16.88 -11.00 -0.26
C VAL A 107 18.27 -11.24 -0.86
N ASP A 108 18.70 -12.49 -0.95
CA ASP A 108 19.98 -12.83 -1.57
C ASP A 108 20.00 -12.45 -3.06
N GLU A 109 21.09 -11.83 -3.51
CA GLU A 109 21.22 -11.36 -4.90
C GLU A 109 21.10 -12.49 -5.92
N SER A 110 21.43 -13.73 -5.54
CA SER A 110 21.26 -14.91 -6.40
C SER A 110 19.80 -15.22 -6.74
N GLU A 111 18.83 -14.76 -5.94
CA GLU A 111 17.40 -14.84 -6.28
C GLU A 111 17.06 -13.92 -7.45
N PHE A 112 17.60 -12.69 -7.44
CA PHE A 112 17.43 -11.73 -8.55
C PHE A 112 18.10 -12.24 -9.82
N GLU A 113 19.32 -12.79 -9.72
CA GLU A 113 20.02 -13.37 -10.86
C GLU A 113 19.30 -14.58 -11.46
N ARG A 114 18.63 -15.38 -10.63
CA ARG A 114 17.80 -16.51 -11.10
C ARG A 114 16.58 -16.00 -11.87
N GLU A 115 15.88 -15.01 -11.32
CA GLU A 115 14.79 -14.32 -11.98
C GLU A 115 15.23 -13.73 -13.33
N HIS A 116 16.41 -13.11 -13.41
CA HIS A 116 16.94 -12.59 -14.67
C HIS A 116 17.07 -13.69 -15.71
N LYS A 117 17.60 -14.87 -15.35
CA LYS A 117 17.71 -16.02 -16.27
C LYS A 117 16.35 -16.51 -16.74
N GLU A 118 15.36 -16.59 -15.85
CA GLU A 118 14.00 -16.99 -16.23
C GLU A 118 13.34 -15.97 -17.17
N LEU A 119 13.48 -14.67 -16.88
CA LEU A 119 13.02 -13.60 -17.74
C LEU A 119 13.71 -13.60 -19.11
N ASP A 120 15.01 -13.91 -19.16
CA ASP A 120 15.79 -13.98 -20.40
C ASP A 120 15.23 -15.02 -21.38
N LEU A 121 14.75 -16.15 -20.84
CA LEU A 121 14.14 -17.25 -21.58
C LEU A 121 12.70 -16.94 -22.04
N LEU A 122 11.93 -16.22 -21.21
CA LEU A 122 10.50 -15.98 -21.44
C LEU A 122 10.22 -14.72 -22.28
N LEU A 123 11.07 -13.69 -22.20
CA LEU A 123 10.83 -12.43 -22.88
C LEU A 123 11.03 -12.56 -24.41
N PRO A 124 10.05 -12.16 -25.23
CA PRO A 124 10.20 -12.18 -26.67
C PRO A 124 11.17 -11.09 -27.16
N GLY A 125 11.74 -11.30 -28.35
CA GLY A 125 12.60 -10.31 -29.02
C GLY A 125 14.10 -10.57 -28.87
N ARG A 126 14.91 -9.59 -29.28
CA ARG A 126 16.38 -9.62 -29.22
C ARG A 126 16.89 -8.44 -28.40
N GLY A 127 18.13 -8.55 -27.91
CA GLY A 127 18.76 -7.52 -27.07
C GLY A 127 18.85 -7.96 -25.61
N THR A 128 19.28 -7.03 -24.77
CA THR A 128 19.39 -7.25 -23.32
C THR A 128 18.01 -7.40 -22.67
N ILE A 129 17.95 -7.99 -21.47
CA ILE A 129 16.70 -8.15 -20.71
C ILE A 129 15.98 -6.79 -20.49
N PRO A 130 16.65 -5.71 -20.03
CA PRO A 130 15.99 -4.42 -19.83
C PRO A 130 15.41 -3.83 -21.13
N GLU A 131 16.09 -3.98 -22.26
CA GLU A 131 15.59 -3.52 -23.57
C GLU A 131 14.31 -4.27 -23.98
N ARG A 132 14.28 -5.59 -23.80
CA ARG A 132 13.09 -6.42 -24.08
C ARG A 132 11.92 -6.12 -23.14
N MET A 133 12.19 -5.91 -21.85
CA MET A 133 11.17 -5.48 -20.88
C MET A 133 10.59 -4.11 -21.23
N GLU A 134 11.44 -3.17 -21.66
CA GLU A 134 11.00 -1.84 -22.06
C GLU A 134 10.16 -1.87 -23.34
N ALA A 135 10.61 -2.60 -24.36
CA ALA A 135 9.84 -2.78 -25.59
C ALA A 135 8.47 -3.42 -25.33
N ARG A 136 8.43 -4.43 -24.44
CA ARG A 136 7.17 -5.04 -24.00
C ARG A 136 6.28 -4.01 -23.29
N ARG A 137 6.82 -3.22 -22.36
CA ARG A 137 6.06 -2.17 -21.65
C ARG A 137 5.43 -1.17 -22.63
N GLN A 138 6.22 -0.65 -23.56
CA GLN A 138 5.78 0.33 -24.55
C GLN A 138 4.64 -0.21 -25.43
N ARG A 139 4.67 -1.49 -25.78
CA ARG A 139 3.61 -2.17 -26.56
C ARG A 139 2.24 -2.10 -25.86
N TYR A 140 2.22 -2.14 -24.53
CA TYR A 140 0.98 -2.14 -23.75
C TYR A 140 0.66 -0.78 -23.12
N ASN A 141 1.35 0.30 -23.52
CA ASN A 141 0.96 1.64 -23.10
C ASN A 141 -0.41 1.98 -23.70
N LEU A 142 -1.36 2.31 -22.85
CA LEU A 142 -2.71 2.71 -23.25
C LEU A 142 -2.66 4.07 -23.97
N PRO A 143 -3.38 4.23 -25.09
CA PRO A 143 -3.68 5.55 -25.62
C PRO A 143 -4.44 6.38 -24.57
N THR A 144 -4.09 7.66 -24.42
CA THR A 144 -4.66 8.54 -23.38
C THR A 144 -6.18 8.60 -23.41
N ASP A 145 -6.80 8.59 -24.61
CA ASP A 145 -8.26 8.60 -24.81
C ASP A 145 -8.94 7.29 -24.38
N LYS A 146 -8.17 6.20 -24.20
CA LYS A 146 -8.66 4.91 -23.72
C LYS A 146 -8.52 4.73 -22.22
N VAL A 147 -7.72 5.54 -21.52
CA VAL A 147 -7.43 5.35 -20.10
C VAL A 147 -8.70 5.40 -19.25
N LEU A 148 -9.47 6.49 -19.29
CA LEU A 148 -10.68 6.62 -18.47
C LEU A 148 -11.75 5.55 -18.77
N PRO A 149 -12.11 5.25 -20.04
CA PRO A 149 -13.04 4.16 -20.33
C PRO A 149 -12.59 2.79 -19.80
N LEU A 150 -11.30 2.49 -19.85
CA LEU A 150 -10.77 1.21 -19.35
C LEU A 150 -10.66 1.17 -17.83
N LEU A 151 -10.41 2.31 -17.18
CA LEU A 151 -10.51 2.43 -15.73
C LEU A 151 -11.95 2.19 -15.26
N GLU A 152 -12.94 2.71 -15.98
CA GLU A 152 -14.36 2.48 -15.68
C GLU A 152 -14.75 1.01 -15.89
N LEU A 153 -14.28 0.38 -16.99
CA LEU A 153 -14.45 -1.06 -17.21
C LEU A 153 -13.85 -1.88 -16.06
N THR A 154 -12.64 -1.51 -15.65
CA THR A 154 -11.91 -2.16 -14.55
C THR A 154 -12.65 -1.98 -13.23
N ARG A 155 -13.08 -0.76 -12.90
CA ARG A 155 -13.86 -0.42 -11.70
C ARG A 155 -15.09 -1.28 -11.55
N ASN A 156 -15.87 -1.41 -12.62
CA ASN A 156 -17.09 -2.19 -12.62
C ASN A 156 -16.81 -3.68 -12.38
N GLU A 157 -15.78 -4.24 -13.03
CA GLU A 157 -15.45 -5.66 -12.86
C GLU A 157 -14.86 -5.96 -11.48
N THR A 158 -13.93 -5.13 -10.99
CA THR A 158 -13.34 -5.33 -9.67
C THR A 158 -14.39 -5.20 -8.57
N ARG A 159 -15.26 -4.19 -8.66
CA ARG A 159 -16.38 -4.02 -7.70
C ARG A 159 -17.32 -5.22 -7.72
N ARG A 160 -17.74 -5.69 -8.90
CA ARG A 160 -18.62 -6.86 -9.06
C ARG A 160 -18.01 -8.09 -8.39
N ARG A 161 -16.72 -8.34 -8.62
CA ARG A 161 -16.01 -9.48 -8.01
C ARG A 161 -15.81 -9.31 -6.51
N THR A 162 -15.53 -8.11 -6.02
CA THR A 162 -15.43 -7.81 -4.58
C THR A 162 -16.75 -8.08 -3.86
N VAL A 163 -17.89 -7.66 -4.42
CA VAL A 163 -19.21 -7.96 -3.87
C VAL A 163 -19.45 -9.47 -3.82
N ALA A 164 -19.15 -10.19 -4.91
CA ALA A 164 -19.29 -11.64 -4.95
C ALA A 164 -18.37 -12.33 -3.93
N TYR A 165 -17.13 -11.87 -3.79
CA TYR A 165 -16.18 -12.36 -2.80
C TYR A 165 -16.71 -12.19 -1.37
N LEU A 166 -17.14 -10.98 -0.99
CA LEU A 166 -17.67 -10.70 0.35
C LEU A 166 -18.90 -11.56 0.65
N GLN A 167 -19.82 -11.68 -0.32
CA GLN A 167 -21.01 -12.52 -0.20
C GLN A 167 -20.64 -14.01 -0.03
N ASN A 168 -19.66 -14.51 -0.79
CA ASN A 168 -19.24 -15.92 -0.72
C ASN A 168 -18.52 -16.24 0.61
N GLN A 169 -17.69 -15.33 1.10
CA GLN A 169 -16.90 -15.56 2.32
C GLN A 169 -17.68 -15.28 3.61
N PHE A 170 -18.55 -14.27 3.61
CA PHE A 170 -19.16 -13.75 4.83
C PHE A 170 -20.69 -13.69 4.79
N GLY A 171 -21.32 -14.09 3.68
CA GLY A 171 -22.76 -13.95 3.51
C GLY A 171 -23.20 -12.51 3.72
N SER A 172 -24.22 -12.31 4.56
CA SER A 172 -24.71 -10.97 4.91
C SER A 172 -23.96 -10.32 6.10
N ARG A 173 -22.94 -10.97 6.68
CA ARG A 173 -22.21 -10.45 7.85
C ARG A 173 -21.41 -9.20 7.48
N TYR A 174 -20.69 -9.26 6.37
CA TYR A 174 -19.88 -8.14 5.87
C TYR A 174 -20.28 -7.78 4.44
N THR A 175 -20.74 -6.54 4.27
CA THR A 175 -21.18 -5.99 2.99
C THR A 175 -20.62 -4.59 2.82
N LEU A 176 -20.35 -4.21 1.57
CA LEU A 176 -20.07 -2.81 1.23
C LEU A 176 -21.21 -1.90 1.71
N PRO A 177 -20.93 -0.65 2.14
CA PRO A 177 -21.99 0.32 2.41
C PRO A 177 -22.90 0.52 1.19
N GLU A 178 -24.20 0.79 1.36
CA GLU A 178 -25.13 0.88 0.20
C GLU A 178 -24.77 2.02 -0.77
N ASN A 179 -24.21 3.11 -0.24
CA ASN A 179 -23.87 4.32 -0.97
C ASN A 179 -22.36 4.50 -1.12
N GLU A 180 -21.57 3.42 -1.01
CA GLU A 180 -20.14 3.54 -1.34
C GLU A 180 -19.95 3.77 -2.85
N ASP A 181 -18.91 4.54 -3.19
CA ASP A 181 -18.53 4.75 -4.58
C ASP A 181 -17.09 5.25 -4.69
N VAL A 182 -16.55 5.06 -5.90
CA VAL A 182 -15.22 5.49 -6.30
C VAL A 182 -15.37 6.36 -7.54
N GLU A 183 -15.02 7.64 -7.41
CA GLU A 183 -14.78 8.54 -8.53
C GLU A 183 -13.34 8.37 -9.04
N VAL A 184 -13.14 8.47 -10.35
CA VAL A 184 -11.83 8.30 -10.98
C VAL A 184 -11.53 9.50 -11.86
N THR A 185 -10.34 10.10 -11.68
CA THR A 185 -9.85 11.20 -12.52
C THR A 185 -8.43 10.95 -12.98
N LEU A 186 -8.02 11.70 -14.01
CA LEU A 186 -6.65 11.77 -14.45
C LEU A 186 -5.99 13.02 -13.87
N THR A 187 -4.74 12.89 -13.44
CA THR A 187 -3.93 13.98 -12.91
C THR A 187 -2.54 14.01 -13.58
N SER A 188 -1.77 15.04 -13.30
CA SER A 188 -0.37 15.23 -13.71
C SER A 188 0.41 15.92 -12.60
N ASP A 189 1.74 15.96 -12.74
CA ASP A 189 2.70 16.58 -11.82
C ASP A 189 2.65 16.01 -10.39
N GLN A 190 2.30 14.73 -10.24
CA GLN A 190 2.23 14.05 -8.94
C GLN A 190 3.40 13.10 -8.71
N PRO A 191 3.84 12.88 -7.45
CA PRO A 191 4.93 11.96 -7.13
C PRO A 191 4.51 10.47 -7.12
N TRP A 192 3.21 10.18 -7.25
CA TRP A 192 2.63 8.83 -7.30
C TRP A 192 2.11 8.47 -8.70
N GLY A 193 1.88 7.16 -8.94
CA GLY A 193 1.30 6.65 -10.19
C GLY A 193 -0.23 6.58 -10.16
N ALA A 194 -0.80 6.19 -9.02
CA ALA A 194 -2.20 6.36 -8.68
C ALA A 194 -2.30 6.59 -7.17
N TYR A 195 -3.40 7.18 -6.73
CA TYR A 195 -3.62 7.42 -5.30
C TYR A 195 -5.10 7.53 -4.98
N ASN A 196 -5.52 6.84 -3.92
CA ASN A 196 -6.86 6.92 -3.36
C ASN A 196 -6.97 7.97 -2.27
N TRP A 197 -7.69 9.04 -2.58
CA TRP A 197 -8.18 9.97 -1.56
C TRP A 197 -9.47 9.44 -0.92
N TYR A 198 -9.36 8.72 0.20
CA TYR A 198 -10.54 8.32 0.97
C TYR A 198 -11.18 9.54 1.65
N LYS A 199 -12.40 9.90 1.24
CA LYS A 199 -13.14 11.09 1.71
C LYS A 199 -14.06 10.80 2.90
N GLY A 200 -14.11 9.55 3.36
CA GLY A 200 -15.07 9.10 4.37
C GLY A 200 -16.46 8.86 3.79
N ASN A 201 -17.35 8.30 4.61
CA ASN A 201 -18.71 7.90 4.23
C ASN A 201 -18.75 6.90 3.06
N GLY A 202 -17.72 6.05 2.93
CA GLY A 202 -17.59 5.13 1.79
C GLY A 202 -17.36 5.83 0.46
N ARG A 203 -16.82 7.05 0.43
CA ARG A 203 -16.49 7.76 -0.83
C ARG A 203 -14.99 7.86 -1.00
N SER A 204 -14.50 7.50 -2.18
CA SER A 204 -13.12 7.71 -2.61
C SER A 204 -13.05 8.51 -3.89
N HIS A 205 -11.96 9.25 -4.04
CA HIS A 205 -11.54 9.83 -5.30
C HIS A 205 -10.16 9.26 -5.66
N ILE A 206 -10.07 8.49 -6.75
CA ILE A 206 -8.81 7.91 -7.20
C ILE A 206 -8.27 8.72 -8.35
N GLU A 207 -7.06 9.24 -8.18
CA GLU A 207 -6.34 9.95 -9.22
C GLU A 207 -5.34 9.01 -9.89
N PHE A 208 -5.32 8.98 -11.22
CA PHE A 208 -4.30 8.29 -12.01
C PHE A 208 -3.36 9.32 -12.64
N ASN A 209 -2.07 9.24 -12.31
CA ASN A 209 -1.06 10.15 -12.84
C ASN A 209 -0.68 9.77 -14.27
N THR A 210 -0.87 10.72 -15.18
CA THR A 210 -0.61 10.56 -16.62
C THR A 210 0.80 10.93 -17.06
N ASP A 211 1.63 11.45 -16.15
CA ASP A 211 3.08 11.66 -16.40
C ASP A 211 3.81 10.34 -16.67
N ILE A 212 3.24 9.24 -16.20
CA ILE A 212 3.70 7.89 -16.43
C ILE A 212 2.70 7.22 -17.38
N PRO A 213 3.14 6.66 -18.52
CA PRO A 213 2.24 5.92 -19.40
C PRO A 213 1.50 4.81 -18.67
N VAL A 214 0.16 4.85 -18.69
CA VAL A 214 -0.68 3.83 -18.07
C VAL A 214 -0.59 2.55 -18.90
N SER A 215 -0.19 1.45 -18.27
CA SER A 215 -0.02 0.16 -18.94
C SER A 215 -1.30 -0.68 -18.85
N ALA A 216 -1.74 -1.24 -19.98
CA ALA A 216 -2.85 -2.19 -20.03
C ALA A 216 -2.59 -3.43 -19.16
N LEU A 217 -1.32 -3.84 -19.01
CA LEU A 217 -0.97 -4.98 -18.16
C LEU A 217 -1.16 -4.71 -16.67
N ASN A 218 -1.07 -3.45 -16.25
CA ASN A 218 -1.05 -3.07 -14.84
C ASN A 218 -2.31 -2.34 -14.38
N VAL A 219 -3.09 -1.75 -15.30
CA VAL A 219 -4.25 -0.91 -14.95
C VAL A 219 -5.26 -1.63 -14.05
N LEU A 220 -5.48 -2.93 -14.29
CA LEU A 220 -6.30 -3.78 -13.41
C LEU A 220 -5.75 -3.85 -11.99
N GLY A 221 -4.45 -4.14 -11.86
CA GLY A 221 -3.79 -4.26 -10.57
C GLY A 221 -3.74 -2.93 -9.82
N THR A 222 -3.41 -1.85 -10.51
CA THR A 222 -3.40 -0.49 -9.93
C THR A 222 -4.80 -0.09 -9.47
N PHE A 223 -5.85 -0.35 -10.27
CA PHE A 223 -7.20 -0.04 -9.83
C PHE A 223 -7.65 -0.92 -8.66
N ALA A 224 -7.34 -2.21 -8.67
CA ALA A 224 -7.71 -3.10 -7.57
C ALA A 224 -7.03 -2.71 -6.25
N HIS A 225 -5.78 -2.24 -6.33
CA HIS A 225 -4.98 -1.72 -5.22
C HIS A 225 -5.62 -0.49 -4.58
N GLU A 226 -5.97 0.51 -5.39
CA GLU A 226 -6.56 1.76 -4.88
C GLU A 226 -8.05 1.61 -4.55
N GLY A 227 -8.78 0.80 -5.32
CA GLY A 227 -10.23 0.67 -5.30
C GLY A 227 -10.72 -0.61 -4.64
N TYR A 228 -11.15 -1.57 -5.46
CA TYR A 228 -11.79 -2.81 -4.99
C TYR A 228 -10.93 -4.05 -5.28
N PRO A 229 -10.70 -4.95 -4.31
CA PRO A 229 -10.99 -4.84 -2.88
C PRO A 229 -9.89 -4.12 -2.05
N GLY A 230 -9.08 -3.25 -2.65
CA GLY A 230 -7.98 -2.54 -1.98
C GLY A 230 -8.40 -1.38 -1.07
N HIS A 231 -7.64 -0.28 -1.10
CA HIS A 231 -7.72 0.82 -0.11
C HIS A 231 -9.13 1.39 0.08
N HIS A 232 -9.91 1.57 -0.99
CA HIS A 232 -11.28 2.07 -0.87
C HIS A 232 -12.15 1.09 -0.08
N THR A 233 -12.05 -0.20 -0.39
CA THR A 233 -12.83 -1.24 0.27
C THR A 233 -12.43 -1.38 1.74
N GLU A 234 -11.14 -1.31 2.04
CA GLU A 234 -10.63 -1.27 3.42
C GLU A 234 -11.21 -0.08 4.18
N GLY A 235 -11.06 1.14 3.65
CA GLY A 235 -11.57 2.35 4.29
C GLY A 235 -13.08 2.27 4.53
N ALA A 236 -13.85 1.86 3.52
CA ALA A 236 -15.31 1.75 3.61
C ALA A 236 -15.77 0.72 4.66
N LEU A 237 -15.11 -0.44 4.73
CA LEU A 237 -15.49 -1.50 5.66
C LEU A 237 -15.00 -1.20 7.08
N LYS A 238 -13.77 -0.72 7.29
CA LYS A 238 -13.29 -0.31 8.61
C LYS A 238 -14.08 0.88 9.16
N GLU A 239 -14.45 1.84 8.31
CA GLU A 239 -15.35 2.92 8.73
C GLU A 239 -16.71 2.37 9.18
N LYS A 240 -17.33 1.48 8.41
CA LYS A 240 -18.65 0.90 8.74
C LYS A 240 -18.60 0.07 10.03
N TYR A 241 -17.63 -0.85 10.14
CA TYR A 241 -17.64 -1.89 11.17
C TYR A 241 -16.85 -1.52 12.43
N LEU A 242 -15.76 -0.76 12.31
CA LEU A 242 -14.96 -0.36 13.46
C LEU A 242 -15.33 1.04 13.95
N LEU A 243 -15.32 2.04 13.07
CA LEU A 243 -15.63 3.41 13.49
C LEU A 243 -17.12 3.57 13.87
N ARG A 244 -18.04 3.24 12.96
CA ARG A 244 -19.48 3.53 13.17
C ARG A 244 -20.17 2.55 14.10
N GLN A 245 -19.89 1.25 13.98
CA GLN A 245 -20.57 0.24 14.80
C GLN A 245 -19.90 0.03 16.17
N ARG A 246 -18.57 0.01 16.24
CA ARG A 246 -17.85 -0.20 17.51
C ARG A 246 -17.39 1.09 18.19
N GLY A 247 -17.44 2.23 17.51
CA GLY A 247 -16.99 3.51 18.08
C GLY A 247 -15.48 3.65 18.18
N TYR A 248 -14.71 2.90 17.38
CA TYR A 248 -13.25 2.96 17.40
C TYR A 248 -12.77 4.20 16.64
N ALA A 249 -12.72 5.33 17.34
CA ALA A 249 -12.45 6.65 16.77
C ALA A 249 -11.11 6.73 16.04
N GLU A 250 -10.11 5.94 16.45
CA GLU A 250 -8.81 5.86 15.80
C GLU A 250 -8.90 5.43 14.32
N GLN A 251 -9.96 4.74 13.91
CA GLN A 251 -10.20 4.35 12.51
C GLN A 251 -10.70 5.50 11.64
N ALA A 252 -10.93 6.67 12.22
CA ALA A 252 -11.19 7.90 11.47
C ALA A 252 -9.90 8.53 10.90
N VAL A 253 -8.71 7.98 11.19
CA VAL A 253 -7.43 8.51 10.68
C VAL A 253 -6.59 7.38 10.11
N ALA A 254 -6.17 7.53 8.85
CA ALA A 254 -5.18 6.66 8.23
C ALA A 254 -3.80 7.30 8.36
N LEU A 255 -2.84 6.55 8.93
CA LEU A 255 -1.47 7.02 9.18
C LEU A 255 -0.50 6.25 8.30
N LEU A 256 0.41 6.96 7.63
CA LEU A 256 1.45 6.31 6.83
C LEU A 256 2.54 5.67 7.71
N HIS A 257 2.95 6.35 8.78
CA HIS A 257 3.92 5.81 9.74
C HIS A 257 3.20 5.03 10.85
N SER A 258 2.67 3.86 10.53
CA SER A 258 2.04 2.98 11.52
C SER A 258 2.05 1.51 11.06
N PRO A 259 1.77 0.56 11.98
CA PRO A 259 1.58 -0.84 11.61
C PRO A 259 0.38 -1.06 10.68
N SER A 260 -0.62 -0.16 10.71
CA SER A 260 -1.79 -0.29 9.83
C SER A 260 -1.44 -0.07 8.37
N ALA A 261 -0.39 0.69 8.06
CA ALA A 261 0.08 0.87 6.69
C ALA A 261 0.56 -0.45 6.07
N VAL A 262 1.21 -1.34 6.84
CA VAL A 262 1.62 -2.66 6.35
C VAL A 262 0.41 -3.53 6.02
N ILE A 263 -0.65 -3.45 6.83
CA ILE A 263 -1.89 -4.19 6.60
C ILE A 263 -2.63 -3.63 5.38
N ALA A 264 -2.76 -2.31 5.28
CA ALA A 264 -3.38 -1.65 4.14
C ALA A 264 -2.69 -2.02 2.83
N GLU A 265 -1.35 -1.97 2.82
CA GLU A 265 -0.55 -2.34 1.66
C GLU A 265 -0.57 -3.86 1.39
N GLY A 266 -0.64 -4.69 2.42
CA GLY A 266 -0.89 -6.12 2.26
C GLY A 266 -2.23 -6.41 1.56
N ILE A 267 -3.30 -5.74 1.98
CA ILE A 267 -4.63 -5.83 1.37
C ILE A 267 -4.54 -5.35 -0.10
N ALA A 268 -4.04 -4.14 -0.33
CA ALA A 268 -4.01 -3.54 -1.65
C ALA A 268 -3.13 -4.32 -2.64
N THR A 269 -1.97 -4.81 -2.21
CA THR A 269 -1.08 -5.61 -3.06
C THR A 269 -1.56 -7.02 -3.32
N THR A 270 -2.45 -7.59 -2.50
CA THR A 270 -3.07 -8.93 -2.72
C THR A 270 -4.48 -8.85 -3.32
N ALA A 271 -5.01 -7.65 -3.51
CA ALA A 271 -6.37 -7.40 -3.96
C ALA A 271 -6.75 -8.19 -5.22
N VAL A 272 -5.90 -8.21 -6.25
CA VAL A 272 -6.15 -8.97 -7.48
C VAL A 272 -6.23 -10.46 -7.22
N ASP A 273 -5.34 -11.03 -6.39
CA ASP A 273 -5.31 -12.48 -6.11
C ASP A 273 -6.62 -12.96 -5.48
N ILE A 274 -7.31 -12.08 -4.74
CA ILE A 274 -8.59 -12.37 -4.09
C ILE A 274 -9.74 -12.44 -5.09
N ILE A 275 -9.83 -11.46 -5.98
CA ILE A 275 -10.95 -11.34 -6.93
C ILE A 275 -10.70 -12.06 -8.25
N PHE A 276 -9.45 -12.40 -8.56
CA PHE A 276 -9.01 -13.22 -9.69
C PHE A 276 -8.16 -14.40 -9.19
N PRO A 277 -8.77 -15.39 -8.51
CA PRO A 277 -8.04 -16.55 -8.03
C PRO A 277 -7.42 -17.33 -9.19
N ASN A 278 -6.34 -18.07 -8.90
CA ASN A 278 -5.59 -18.90 -9.87
C ASN A 278 -5.09 -18.12 -11.09
N ASP A 279 -4.71 -16.88 -10.87
CA ASP A 279 -4.17 -16.01 -11.91
C ASP A 279 -5.12 -15.78 -13.11
N THR A 280 -6.44 -15.82 -12.87
CA THR A 280 -7.47 -15.64 -13.91
C THR A 280 -7.56 -14.21 -14.45
N GLN A 281 -6.83 -13.26 -13.84
CA GLN A 281 -6.71 -11.89 -14.33
C GLN A 281 -6.07 -11.83 -15.71
N TYR A 282 -5.18 -12.76 -16.06
CA TYR A 282 -4.53 -12.75 -17.37
C TYR A 282 -5.47 -13.22 -18.47
N ASP A 283 -6.39 -14.15 -18.16
CA ASP A 283 -7.44 -14.54 -19.10
C ASP A 283 -8.37 -13.34 -19.34
N TRP A 284 -8.81 -12.67 -18.27
CA TRP A 284 -9.64 -11.46 -18.40
C TRP A 284 -8.93 -10.32 -19.15
N LEU A 285 -7.63 -10.13 -18.90
CA LEU A 285 -6.82 -9.15 -19.62
C LEU A 285 -6.82 -9.42 -21.13
N VAL A 286 -6.58 -10.67 -21.54
CA VAL A 286 -6.51 -11.06 -22.96
C VAL A 286 -7.90 -11.08 -23.62
N GLU A 287 -8.92 -11.57 -22.93
CA GLU A 287 -10.26 -11.77 -23.49
C GLU A 287 -11.12 -10.50 -23.45
N VAL A 288 -10.86 -9.58 -22.51
CA VAL A 288 -11.73 -8.43 -22.26
C VAL A 288 -10.98 -7.11 -22.38
N LEU A 289 -9.95 -6.88 -21.56
CA LEU A 289 -9.33 -5.56 -21.45
C LEU A 289 -8.56 -5.17 -22.72
N LEU A 290 -7.71 -6.05 -23.25
CA LEU A 290 -6.92 -5.77 -24.46
C LEU A 290 -7.81 -5.55 -25.69
N PRO A 291 -8.84 -6.38 -25.96
CA PRO A 291 -9.82 -6.10 -27.02
C PRO A 291 -10.54 -4.76 -26.83
N ALA A 292 -10.97 -4.42 -25.60
CA ALA A 292 -11.60 -3.13 -25.32
C ALA A 292 -10.65 -1.94 -25.54
N ALA A 293 -9.35 -2.13 -25.30
CA ALA A 293 -8.31 -1.16 -25.62
C ALA A 293 -7.99 -1.07 -27.12
N GLY A 294 -8.53 -1.96 -27.96
CA GLY A 294 -8.17 -2.08 -29.37
C GLY A 294 -6.74 -2.62 -29.59
N MET A 295 -6.17 -3.26 -28.56
CA MET A 295 -4.82 -3.80 -28.60
C MET A 295 -4.84 -5.24 -29.09
N LYS A 296 -3.93 -5.55 -30.02
CA LYS A 296 -3.64 -6.92 -30.45
C LYS A 296 -2.40 -7.40 -29.73
N THR A 297 -2.41 -8.66 -29.30
CA THR A 297 -1.24 -9.31 -28.73
C THR A 297 -1.05 -10.72 -29.28
N GLU A 298 0.21 -11.12 -29.39
CA GLU A 298 0.62 -12.51 -29.66
C GLU A 298 0.93 -13.25 -28.36
N GLU A 299 1.03 -12.54 -27.23
CA GLU A 299 1.23 -13.16 -25.91
C GLU A 299 -0.09 -13.74 -25.41
N THR A 300 -0.08 -15.01 -25.07
CA THR A 300 -1.21 -15.69 -24.44
C THR A 300 -1.32 -15.31 -22.96
N ALA A 301 -2.47 -15.56 -22.36
CA ALA A 301 -2.65 -15.40 -20.91
C ALA A 301 -1.63 -16.22 -20.10
N ASP A 302 -1.24 -17.41 -20.60
CA ASP A 302 -0.21 -18.24 -19.99
C ASP A 302 1.20 -17.63 -20.08
N ASP A 303 1.56 -17.01 -21.21
CA ASP A 303 2.83 -16.29 -21.33
C ASP A 303 2.92 -15.15 -20.31
N MET A 304 1.83 -14.40 -20.14
CA MET A 304 1.75 -13.31 -19.16
C MET A 304 1.83 -13.84 -17.72
N ARG A 305 1.17 -14.96 -17.40
CA ARG A 305 1.29 -15.66 -16.11
C ARG A 305 2.74 -16.04 -15.82
N ARG A 306 3.40 -16.72 -16.77
CA ARG A 306 4.78 -17.18 -16.61
C ARG A 306 5.76 -16.02 -16.42
N LEU A 307 5.61 -14.94 -17.19
CA LEU A 307 6.44 -13.73 -17.04
C LEU A 307 6.25 -13.06 -15.68
N ALA A 308 5.01 -12.95 -15.19
CA ALA A 308 4.76 -12.36 -13.88
C ALA A 308 5.26 -13.24 -12.72
N ALA A 309 5.14 -14.56 -12.86
CA ALA A 309 5.68 -15.52 -11.90
C ALA A 309 7.22 -15.46 -11.85
N ALA A 310 7.88 -15.29 -13.00
CA ALA A 310 9.34 -15.11 -13.07
C ALA A 310 9.79 -13.81 -12.39
N HIS A 311 9.03 -12.71 -12.51
CA HIS A 311 9.37 -11.40 -11.92
C HIS A 311 9.01 -11.26 -10.42
N LYS A 312 9.06 -12.36 -9.65
CA LYS A 312 8.56 -12.41 -8.27
C LYS A 312 9.44 -11.64 -7.29
N TYR A 313 10.75 -11.64 -7.47
CA TYR A 313 11.75 -11.10 -6.54
C TYR A 313 12.15 -9.67 -6.88
N GLY A 314 12.00 -9.21 -8.13
CA GLY A 314 12.33 -7.85 -8.56
C GLY A 314 11.73 -6.74 -7.66
N ARG A 315 10.57 -6.98 -7.05
CA ARG A 315 9.94 -6.06 -6.07
C ARG A 315 10.76 -5.82 -4.79
N HIS A 316 11.66 -6.72 -4.42
CA HIS A 316 12.49 -6.62 -3.21
C HIS A 316 13.79 -5.81 -3.43
N VAL A 317 14.15 -5.51 -4.69
CA VAL A 317 15.39 -4.79 -5.02
C VAL A 317 15.44 -3.42 -4.33
N SER A 318 14.32 -2.67 -4.32
CA SER A 318 14.25 -1.38 -3.63
C SER A 318 14.46 -1.52 -2.13
N GLY A 319 13.96 -2.59 -1.52
CA GLY A 319 14.16 -2.88 -0.09
C GLY A 319 15.63 -3.15 0.23
N ASN A 320 16.30 -3.99 -0.57
CA ASN A 320 17.75 -4.22 -0.44
C ASN A 320 18.53 -2.92 -0.60
N ALA A 321 18.26 -2.14 -1.66
CA ALA A 321 18.92 -0.88 -1.91
C ALA A 321 18.73 0.11 -0.74
N ALA A 322 17.54 0.15 -0.14
CA ALA A 322 17.25 0.99 1.02
C ALA A 322 18.05 0.55 2.25
N ILE A 323 18.11 -0.75 2.56
CA ILE A 323 18.93 -1.28 3.66
C ILE A 323 20.40 -0.92 3.45
N LEU A 324 20.94 -1.24 2.27
CA LEU A 324 22.35 -1.03 1.95
C LEU A 324 22.73 0.46 1.99
N TYR A 325 21.87 1.35 1.50
CA TYR A 325 22.10 2.79 1.53
C TYR A 325 22.02 3.36 2.95
N HIS A 326 20.94 3.11 3.69
CA HIS A 326 20.73 3.70 5.02
C HIS A 326 21.63 3.09 6.11
N THR A 327 22.23 1.93 5.86
CA THR A 327 23.28 1.35 6.72
C THR A 327 24.70 1.77 6.31
N GLY A 328 24.84 2.60 5.27
CA GLY A 328 26.12 3.15 4.83
C GLY A 328 26.99 2.21 4.00
N GLN A 329 26.44 1.09 3.52
CA GLN A 329 27.16 0.11 2.69
C GLN A 329 27.25 0.55 1.23
N LEU A 330 26.28 1.33 0.74
CA LEU A 330 26.29 1.93 -0.59
C LEU A 330 26.14 3.45 -0.52
N THR A 331 26.87 4.13 -1.40
CA THR A 331 26.61 5.54 -1.75
C THR A 331 25.32 5.68 -2.59
N ALA A 332 24.85 6.92 -2.79
CA ALA A 332 23.68 7.18 -3.62
C ALA A 332 23.82 6.64 -5.06
N ASP A 333 24.97 6.89 -5.70
CA ASP A 333 25.23 6.40 -7.06
C ASP A 333 25.31 4.87 -7.12
N GLN A 334 25.90 4.24 -6.10
CA GLN A 334 25.94 2.78 -6.00
C GLN A 334 24.55 2.19 -5.76
N ALA A 335 23.70 2.83 -4.96
CA ALA A 335 22.32 2.39 -4.75
C ALA A 335 21.48 2.52 -6.03
N VAL A 336 21.65 3.59 -6.80
CA VAL A 336 21.01 3.72 -8.13
C VAL A 336 21.51 2.62 -9.06
N ALA A 337 22.82 2.37 -9.11
CA ALA A 337 23.39 1.29 -9.92
C ALA A 337 22.88 -0.08 -9.50
N TYR A 338 22.73 -0.33 -8.19
CA TYR A 338 22.13 -1.56 -7.64
C TYR A 338 20.71 -1.78 -8.17
N ILE A 339 19.87 -0.75 -8.14
CA ILE A 339 18.50 -0.80 -8.65
C ILE A 339 18.49 -1.03 -10.17
N GLN A 340 19.42 -0.42 -10.92
CA GLN A 340 19.53 -0.66 -12.37
C GLN A 340 19.86 -2.13 -12.67
N THR A 341 20.87 -2.67 -11.98
CA THR A 341 21.36 -4.04 -12.19
C THR A 341 20.31 -5.07 -11.79
N TYR A 342 19.91 -5.09 -10.52
CA TYR A 342 19.04 -6.15 -10.01
C TYR A 342 17.56 -5.92 -10.33
N GLY A 343 17.13 -4.67 -10.48
CA GLY A 343 15.77 -4.31 -10.84
C GLY A 343 15.51 -4.25 -12.35
N LEU A 344 16.52 -4.55 -13.19
CA LEU A 344 16.45 -4.49 -14.66
C LEU A 344 15.86 -3.16 -15.17
N SER A 345 16.24 -2.07 -14.51
CA SER A 345 15.59 -0.77 -14.65
C SER A 345 16.50 0.22 -15.38
N ALA A 346 15.91 1.00 -16.29
CA ALA A 346 16.62 2.12 -16.91
C ALA A 346 16.98 3.18 -15.85
N ARG A 347 18.12 3.87 -16.04
CA ARG A 347 18.63 4.86 -15.07
C ARG A 347 17.58 5.88 -14.59
N PRO A 348 16.75 6.51 -15.45
CA PRO A 348 15.76 7.47 -14.99
C PRO A 348 14.77 6.88 -13.96
N ARG A 349 14.33 5.63 -14.16
CA ARG A 349 13.45 4.93 -13.21
C ARG A 349 14.19 4.55 -11.93
N ALA A 350 15.43 4.07 -12.03
CA ALA A 350 16.24 3.76 -10.85
C ALA A 350 16.48 5.00 -9.97
N VAL A 351 16.72 6.16 -10.57
CA VAL A 351 16.82 7.44 -9.86
C VAL A 351 15.50 7.80 -9.17
N GLN A 352 14.36 7.61 -9.84
CA GLN A 352 13.05 7.85 -9.23
C GLN A 352 12.79 6.92 -8.04
N SER A 353 13.10 5.62 -8.16
CA SER A 353 13.01 4.67 -7.04
C SER A 353 13.95 5.06 -5.89
N PHE A 354 15.16 5.54 -6.20
CA PHE A 354 16.09 6.04 -5.19
C PHE A 354 15.57 7.29 -4.46
N ARG A 355 14.89 8.20 -5.16
CA ARG A 355 14.22 9.35 -4.52
C ARG A 355 13.15 8.90 -3.53
N PHE A 356 12.37 7.88 -3.88
CA PHE A 356 11.34 7.35 -2.97
C PHE A 356 11.95 6.74 -1.70
N LEU A 357 12.96 5.86 -1.82
CA LEU A 357 13.60 5.23 -0.65
C LEU A 357 14.44 6.20 0.20
N THR A 358 14.67 7.44 -0.27
CA THR A 358 15.36 8.49 0.48
C THR A 358 14.45 9.63 0.94
N HIS A 359 13.18 9.64 0.53
CA HIS A 359 12.21 10.65 0.94
C HIS A 359 11.90 10.50 2.45
N PRO A 360 11.88 11.59 3.25
CA PRO A 360 11.69 11.50 4.71
C PRO A 360 10.43 10.73 5.14
N LEU A 361 9.33 10.87 4.39
CA LEU A 361 8.07 10.15 4.63
C LEU A 361 8.08 8.70 4.13
N PHE A 362 8.79 8.41 3.04
CA PHE A 362 8.66 7.12 2.34
C PHE A 362 9.83 6.15 2.54
N ARG A 363 10.94 6.64 3.11
CA ARG A 363 12.20 5.89 3.23
C ARG A 363 12.03 4.53 3.89
N SER A 364 11.17 4.43 4.89
CA SER A 364 10.88 3.19 5.62
C SER A 364 9.53 2.61 5.21
N TYR A 365 8.64 3.42 4.62
CA TYR A 365 7.38 2.99 4.03
C TYR A 365 7.59 1.99 2.90
N THR A 366 8.69 2.06 2.13
CA THR A 366 8.93 1.15 1.00
C THR A 366 8.80 -0.35 1.32
N PHE A 367 8.95 -0.76 2.59
CA PHE A 367 8.81 -2.16 2.99
C PHE A 367 7.35 -2.61 3.15
N THR A 368 6.40 -1.69 3.36
CA THR A 368 4.98 -2.02 3.59
C THR A 368 4.40 -2.85 2.45
N TYR A 369 4.67 -2.48 1.20
CA TYR A 369 4.24 -3.20 0.00
C TYR A 369 4.70 -4.66 -0.02
N THR A 370 6.00 -4.89 0.11
CA THR A 370 6.59 -6.22 -0.07
C THR A 370 6.39 -7.10 1.15
N GLN A 371 6.54 -6.53 2.35
CA GLN A 371 6.38 -7.26 3.60
C GLN A 371 4.90 -7.51 3.93
N GLY A 372 4.01 -6.53 3.69
CA GLY A 372 2.57 -6.70 3.86
C GLY A 372 2.03 -7.85 2.99
N ARG A 373 2.39 -7.86 1.71
CA ARG A 373 2.07 -8.98 0.80
C ARG A 373 2.60 -10.31 1.32
N ALA A 374 3.90 -10.36 1.66
CA ALA A 374 4.56 -11.58 2.08
C ALA A 374 3.93 -12.17 3.35
N LEU A 375 3.66 -11.33 4.36
CA LEU A 375 3.02 -11.72 5.61
C LEU A 375 1.63 -12.31 5.38
N LEU A 376 0.80 -11.65 4.57
CA LEU A 376 -0.54 -12.16 4.23
C LEU A 376 -0.47 -13.53 3.58
N LEU A 377 0.35 -13.67 2.54
CA LEU A 377 0.46 -14.92 1.78
C LEU A 377 1.04 -16.05 2.65
N GLN A 378 2.02 -15.75 3.51
CA GLN A 378 2.58 -16.72 4.43
C GLN A 378 1.56 -17.16 5.50
N ALA A 379 0.88 -16.21 6.14
CA ALA A 379 -0.15 -16.51 7.13
C ALA A 379 -1.30 -17.33 6.52
N ALA A 380 -1.74 -16.97 5.31
CA ALA A 380 -2.78 -17.69 4.59
C ALA A 380 -2.36 -19.10 4.16
N ALA A 381 -1.11 -19.30 3.75
CA ALA A 381 -0.60 -20.60 3.33
C ALA A 381 -0.63 -21.63 4.47
N LYS A 382 -0.44 -21.20 5.73
CA LYS A 382 -0.48 -22.07 6.91
C LYS A 382 -1.84 -22.74 7.11
N HIS A 383 -2.92 -22.04 6.74
CA HIS A 383 -4.30 -22.49 6.99
C HIS A 383 -5.11 -22.68 5.70
N ASN A 384 -4.49 -22.52 4.52
CA ASN A 384 -5.12 -22.51 3.21
C ASN A 384 -6.37 -21.61 3.14
N ASN A 385 -6.30 -20.42 3.73
CA ASN A 385 -7.47 -19.58 4.01
C ASN A 385 -7.31 -18.10 3.61
N LEU A 386 -6.53 -17.82 2.56
CA LEU A 386 -6.32 -16.44 2.08
C LEU A 386 -7.62 -15.63 1.95
N PRO A 387 -8.71 -16.16 1.36
CA PRO A 387 -9.98 -15.44 1.27
C PRO A 387 -10.58 -15.06 2.63
N GLU A 388 -10.48 -15.91 3.64
CA GLU A 388 -11.02 -15.62 4.97
C GLU A 388 -10.16 -14.59 5.70
N LEU A 389 -8.83 -14.78 5.70
CA LEU A 389 -7.89 -13.86 6.33
C LEU A 389 -8.03 -12.45 5.74
N PHE A 390 -8.10 -12.34 4.42
CA PHE A 390 -8.26 -11.06 3.73
C PHE A 390 -9.50 -10.28 4.22
N GLY A 391 -10.64 -10.95 4.40
CA GLY A 391 -11.85 -10.27 4.84
C GLY A 391 -11.86 -9.91 6.32
N ARG A 392 -11.11 -10.67 7.15
CA ARG A 392 -10.83 -10.23 8.53
C ARG A 392 -10.00 -8.96 8.55
N LEU A 393 -8.98 -8.85 7.70
CA LEU A 393 -8.14 -7.64 7.61
C LEU A 393 -8.92 -6.39 7.17
N LEU A 394 -9.97 -6.58 6.35
CA LEU A 394 -10.90 -5.51 5.96
C LEU A 394 -11.83 -5.03 7.09
N THR A 395 -11.98 -5.80 8.18
CA THR A 395 -13.03 -5.55 9.19
C THR A 395 -12.54 -5.58 10.64
N GLU A 396 -11.29 -5.97 10.89
CA GLU A 396 -10.67 -6.11 12.21
C GLU A 396 -9.38 -5.28 12.32
N GLN A 397 -8.97 -4.98 13.56
CA GLN A 397 -7.64 -4.45 13.87
C GLN A 397 -6.67 -5.61 14.08
N ILE A 398 -5.88 -5.94 13.05
CA ILE A 398 -4.85 -6.98 13.08
C ILE A 398 -3.49 -6.31 12.89
N LEU A 399 -2.49 -6.75 13.66
CA LEU A 399 -1.11 -6.26 13.56
C LEU A 399 -0.24 -7.15 12.66
N PRO A 400 0.78 -6.59 11.99
CA PRO A 400 1.72 -7.37 11.19
C PRO A 400 2.40 -8.51 11.96
N SER A 401 2.81 -8.28 13.22
CA SER A 401 3.41 -9.33 14.07
C SER A 401 2.47 -10.50 14.37
N GLN A 402 1.15 -10.25 14.40
CA GLN A 402 0.15 -11.32 14.60
C GLN A 402 0.05 -12.24 13.37
N LEU A 403 0.37 -11.73 12.17
CA LEU A 403 0.46 -12.54 10.95
C LEU A 403 1.77 -13.34 10.88
N ALA A 404 2.84 -12.81 11.47
CA ALA A 404 4.15 -13.47 11.49
C ALA A 404 4.23 -14.62 12.51
N THR A 405 3.37 -14.63 13.53
CA THR A 405 3.40 -15.61 14.63
C THR A 405 3.12 -17.03 14.09
N PRO A 406 3.85 -18.07 14.56
CA PRO A 406 3.73 -19.46 14.11
C PRO A 406 2.31 -20.01 14.03
#